data_AF-A0A1M5I400-F1
#
_entry.id   AF-A0A1M5I400-F1
#
_cell.length_a   1.000
_cell.length_b   1.000
_cell.length_c   1.000
_cell.angle_alpha   90.00
_cell.angle_beta   90.00
_cell.angle_gamma   90.00
#
_symmetry.space_group_name_H-M   'P 1'
#
loop_
_entity.id
_entity.type
_entity.pdbx_description
1 polymer ?
#
loop_
_entity_poly.entity_id
_entity_poly.type
_entity_poly.pdbx_seq_one_letter_code
_entity_poly.pdbx_strand_id
1 'polypeptide(L)' 'MTQAAAPSETSRYEQACDQAIAMCDGNLRSTIKALIMANEYLEAELAELQAAVSSGCVSARSQPAKSDAA' A
#
# COMPACT_ATOMS: atom_id res chain seq x y z
N MET A 1 -33.37 6.23 -12.63
CA MET A 1 -32.26 7.06 -13.13
C MET A 1 -31.01 6.23 -13.04
N THR A 2 -30.30 6.05 -14.16
CA THR A 2 -29.14 5.15 -14.28
C THR A 2 -27.98 5.72 -13.47
N GLN A 3 -27.49 5.01 -12.46
CA GLN A 3 -26.20 5.32 -11.86
C GLN A 3 -25.16 4.70 -12.78
N ALA A 4 -24.43 5.54 -13.54
CA ALA A 4 -23.26 5.09 -14.27
C ALA A 4 -22.31 4.43 -13.26
N ALA A 5 -22.24 3.10 -13.30
CA ALA A 5 -21.47 2.33 -12.35
C ALA A 5 -19.99 2.66 -12.57
N ALA A 6 -19.37 3.33 -11.59
CA ALA A 6 -17.94 3.14 -11.39
C ALA A 6 -17.68 1.63 -11.39
N PRO A 7 -16.58 1.14 -12.01
CA PRO A 7 -16.28 -0.29 -11.99
C PRO A 7 -16.40 -0.75 -10.54
N SER A 8 -17.24 -1.75 -10.29
CA SER A 8 -17.42 -2.27 -8.95
C SER A 8 -16.05 -2.66 -8.40
N GLU A 9 -15.83 -2.54 -7.08
CA GLU A 9 -14.57 -2.97 -6.46
C GLU A 9 -14.17 -4.39 -6.92
N THR A 10 -15.15 -5.27 -7.11
CA THR A 10 -14.98 -6.59 -7.74
C THR A 10 -14.32 -6.52 -9.13
N SER A 11 -14.80 -5.66 -10.02
CA SER A 11 -14.22 -5.51 -11.38
C SER A 11 -12.80 -4.95 -11.34
N ARG A 12 -12.46 -4.12 -10.34
CA ARG A 12 -11.09 -3.64 -10.14
C ARG A 12 -10.16 -4.77 -9.69
N TYR A 13 -10.61 -5.61 -8.75
CA TYR A 13 -9.82 -6.75 -8.29
C TYR A 13 -9.64 -7.80 -9.40
N GLU A 14 -10.66 -8.07 -10.21
CA GLU A 14 -10.54 -8.96 -11.37
C GLU A 14 -9.45 -8.48 -12.35
N GLN A 15 -9.46 -7.19 -12.70
CA GLN A 15 -8.43 -6.62 -13.58
C GLN A 15 -7.02 -6.69 -12.96
N ALA A 16 -6.89 -6.44 -11.66
CA ALA A 16 -5.61 -6.54 -10.96
C ALA A 16 -5.09 -7.99 -10.90
N CYS A 17 -6.00 -8.96 -10.73
CA CYS A 17 -5.67 -10.39 -10.79
C CYS A 17 -5.14 -10.77 -12.17
N ASP A 18 -5.84 -10.37 -13.24
CA ASP A 18 -5.41 -10.64 -14.62
C ASP A 18 -4.03 -10.05 -14.91
N GLN A 19 -3.77 -8.82 -14.43
CA GLN A 19 -2.47 -8.18 -14.56
C GLN A 19 -1.37 -8.95 -13.81
N ALA A 20 -1.62 -9.37 -12.56
CA ALA A 20 -0.65 -10.10 -11.76
C ALA A 20 -0.32 -11.47 -12.38
N ILE A 21 -1.32 -12.15 -12.93
CA ILE A 21 -1.16 -13.43 -13.65
C ILE A 21 -0.33 -13.21 -14.91
N ALA A 22 -0.61 -12.17 -15.70
CA ALA A 22 0.14 -11.84 -16.90
C ALA A 22 1.61 -11.50 -16.61
N MET A 23 1.89 -10.82 -15.49
CA MET A 23 3.26 -10.51 -15.05
C MET A 23 4.06 -11.76 -14.64
N CYS A 24 3.39 -12.86 -14.32
CA CYS A 24 4.01 -14.14 -13.97
C CYS A 24 3.92 -15.16 -15.12
N ASP A 25 3.80 -14.71 -16.37
CA ASP A 25 3.68 -15.54 -17.58
C ASP A 25 2.53 -16.56 -17.51
N GLY A 26 1.42 -16.20 -16.84
CA GLY A 26 0.28 -17.09 -16.64
C GLY A 26 0.45 -18.14 -15.54
N ASN A 27 1.59 -18.15 -14.84
CA ASN A 27 1.83 -19.13 -13.78
C ASN A 27 1.12 -18.75 -12.48
N LEU A 28 -0.04 -19.36 -12.23
CA LEU A 28 -0.85 -19.13 -11.03
C LEU A 28 -0.09 -19.42 -9.74
N ARG A 29 0.75 -20.46 -9.70
CA ARG A 29 1.51 -20.81 -8.48
C ARG A 29 2.55 -19.74 -8.16
N SER A 30 3.26 -19.24 -9.16
CA SER A 30 4.20 -18.12 -8.99
C SER A 30 3.47 -16.83 -8.63
N THR A 31 2.32 -16.56 -9.24
CA THR A 31 1.48 -15.39 -8.94
C THR A 31 1.03 -15.40 -7.48
N ILE A 32 0.45 -16.50 -7.01
CA ILE A 32 -0.01 -16.65 -5.62
C ILE A 32 1.16 -16.50 -4.65
N LYS A 33 2.32 -17.11 -4.96
CA LYS A 33 3.51 -16.97 -4.13
C LYS A 33 3.98 -15.51 -4.03
N ALA A 34 4.02 -14.79 -5.15
CA ALA A 34 4.38 -13.38 -5.16
C ALA A 34 3.41 -12.52 -4.35
N LEU A 35 2.10 -12.77 -4.47
CA LEU A 35 1.08 -12.06 -3.70
C LEU A 35 1.18 -12.33 -2.19
N ILE A 36 1.45 -13.58 -1.78
CA ILE A 36 1.69 -13.91 -0.37
C ILE A 36 2.92 -13.18 0.15
N MET A 37 4.04 -13.22 -0.57
CA MET A 37 5.27 -12.54 -0.17
C MET A 37 5.08 -11.02 -0.07
N ALA A 38 4.34 -10.42 -1.01
CA ALA A 38 4.01 -8.99 -0.96
C ALA A 38 3.15 -8.65 0.27
N ASN A 39 2.19 -9.52 0.62
CA ASN A 39 1.36 -9.32 1.80
C ASN A 39 2.20 -9.43 3.10
N GLU A 40 3.02 -10.48 3.24
CA GLU A 40 3.93 -10.64 4.39
C GLU A 40 4.84 -9.42 4.57
N TYR A 41 5.36 -8.87 3.47
CA TYR A 41 6.17 -7.65 3.50
C TYR A 41 5.39 -6.42 4.00
N LEU A 42 4.17 -6.21 3.49
CA LEU A 42 3.31 -5.09 3.90
C LEU A 42 2.87 -5.22 5.36
N GLU A 43 2.59 -6.43 5.83
CA GLU A 43 2.28 -6.70 7.24
C GLU A 43 3.46 -6.36 8.15
N ALA A 44 4.70 -6.66 7.72
CA ALA A 44 5.91 -6.29 8.43
C ALA A 44 6.11 -4.76 8.49
N GLU A 45 5.98 -4.06 7.36
CA GLU A 45 6.06 -2.59 7.32
C GLU A 45 5.00 -1.95 8.22
N LEU A 46 3.76 -2.46 8.22
CA LEU A 46 2.70 -1.98 9.09
C LEU A 46 3.04 -2.18 10.57
N ALA A 47 3.60 -3.34 10.94
CA ALA A 47 4.02 -3.60 12.32
C ALA A 47 5.13 -2.64 12.76
N GLU A 48 6.11 -2.37 11.91
CA GLU A 48 7.19 -1.40 12.17
C GLU A 48 6.63 0.02 12.36
N LEU A 49 5.74 0.46 11.47
CA LEU A 49 5.09 1.77 11.57
C LEU A 49 4.27 1.90 12.86
N GLN A 50 3.50 0.87 13.22
CA GLN A 50 2.73 0.86 14.45
C GLN A 50 3.62 0.93 15.70
N ALA A 51 4.77 0.24 15.69
CA ALA A 51 5.76 0.33 16.77
C ALA A 51 6.40 1.73 16.85
N ALA A 52 6.71 2.35 15.72
CA ALA A 52 7.26 3.72 15.66
C ALA A 52 6.26 4.76 16.17
N VAL A 53 4.98 4.62 15.83
CA VAL A 53 3.90 5.48 16.35
C VAL A 53 3.71 5.27 17.86
N SER A 54 3.67 4.03 18.31
CA SER A 54 3.49 3.68 19.73
C SER A 54 4.64 4.14 20.62
N SER A 55 5.87 4.14 20.09
CA SER A 55 7.06 4.63 20.79
C SER A 55 7.19 6.16 20.83
N GLY A 56 6.26 6.90 20.22
CA GLY A 56 6.28 8.36 20.19
C GLY A 56 7.37 8.95 19.28
N CYS A 57 8.04 8.11 18.48
CA CYS A 57 9.11 8.50 17.57
C CYS A 57 8.61 9.16 16.27
N VAL A 58 7.43 9.78 16.28
CA VAL A 58 7.01 10.68 15.19
C VAL A 58 7.81 11.96 15.35
N SER A 59 9.01 11.98 14.76
CA SER A 59 9.88 13.17 14.76
C SER A 59 9.10 14.34 14.17
N ALA A 60 8.67 15.26 15.04
CA ALA A 60 8.13 16.55 14.65
C ALA A 60 9.26 17.40 14.02
N ARG A 61 9.63 17.09 12.78
CA ARG A 61 10.43 18.00 11.95
C ARG A 61 9.51 19.04 11.34
N SER A 62 9.26 20.08 12.12
CA SER A 62 8.91 21.41 11.61
C SER A 62 9.04 22.42 12.75
N GLN A 63 10.27 22.75 13.12
CA GLN A 63 10.53 24.09 13.66
C GLN A 63 10.75 25.01 12.45
N PRO A 64 9.85 25.98 12.16
CA PRO A 64 10.21 27.07 11.29
C PRO A 64 11.24 27.93 12.05
N ALA A 65 12.39 28.10 11.43
CA ALA A 65 13.40 29.04 11.87
C ALA A 65 12.76 30.43 12.00
N LYS A 66 12.66 30.93 13.23
CA LYS A 66 12.39 32.34 13.51
C LYS A 66 13.57 33.15 12.96
N SER A 67 13.34 33.83 11.85
CA SER A 67 14.29 34.75 11.22
C SER A 67 14.30 36.10 11.96
N ASP A 68 15.51 36.65 11.97
CA ASP A 68 15.95 38.03 12.12
C ASP A 68 15.81 38.78 13.45
N ALA A 69 17.00 38.88 14.06
CA ALA A 69 17.63 40.07 14.62
C ALA A 69 16.99 41.43 14.27
N ALA A 70 16.88 42.26 15.32
CA ALA A 70 16.75 43.72 15.26
C ALA A 70 18.11 44.36 15.58
#